data_AF-A0A2I1E375-F1
#
_entry.id   AF-A0A2I1E375-F1
#
_cell.length_a   1.000
_cell.length_b   1.000
_cell.length_c   1.000
_cell.angle_alpha   90.00
_cell.angle_beta   90.00
_cell.angle_gamma   90.00
#
_symmetry.space_group_name_H-M   'P 1'
#
loop_
_entity.id
_entity.type
_entity.pdbx_description
1 polymer ?
#
loop_
_entity_poly.entity_id
_entity_poly.type
_entity_poly.pdbx_seq_one_letter_code
_entity_poly.pdbx_strand_id
1 'polypeptide(L)'
;MGLVVMVLGTVRQFPPTTYPLKDEDMELQQCIKEIKRRLGNMGTMLADSNEAMRCEYISAVLHASLYIVKRITDKELTLSPQLEIVGEENTG
;
A
#
# COMPACT_ATOMS: atom_id res chain seq x y z
N MET A 1 1.87 -10.07 -28.51
CA MET A 1 1.26 -8.79 -28.11
C MET A 1 2.12 -8.18 -27.04
N GLY A 2 2.64 -6.99 -27.32
CA GLY A 2 3.65 -6.32 -26.50
C GLY A 2 3.06 -5.71 -25.23
N LEU A 3 3.85 -5.79 -24.16
CA LEU A 3 3.78 -4.83 -23.08
C LEU A 3 5.13 -4.12 -23.04
N VAL A 4 5.06 -2.81 -23.17
CA VAL A 4 6.17 -1.87 -23.27
C VAL A 4 7.06 -2.02 -22.04
N VAL A 5 8.26 -2.59 -22.24
CA VAL A 5 9.31 -2.57 -21.21
C VAL A 5 9.91 -1.17 -21.23
N MET A 6 9.50 -0.33 -20.28
CA MET A 6 10.14 0.96 -20.04
C MET A 6 11.52 0.70 -19.43
N VAL A 7 12.56 0.83 -20.25
CA VAL A 7 13.96 0.73 -19.83
C VAL A 7 14.29 1.98 -19.01
N LEU A 8 14.27 1.85 -17.69
CA LEU A 8 14.97 2.76 -16.79
C LEU A 8 16.17 1.96 -16.24
N GLY A 9 17.35 2.59 -16.26
CA GLY A 9 18.68 1.96 -16.16
C GLY A 9 18.82 0.87 -15.09
N THR A 10 19.83 0.02 -15.27
CA THR A 10 20.17 -1.17 -14.47
C THR A 10 20.20 -0.93 -12.95
N VAL A 11 19.04 -0.82 -12.32
CA VAL A 11 18.90 -0.91 -10.87
C VAL A 11 19.21 -2.35 -10.52
N ARG A 12 20.21 -2.59 -9.67
CA ARG A 12 20.42 -3.92 -9.10
C ARG A 12 19.13 -4.33 -8.40
N GLN A 13 18.42 -5.31 -8.97
CA GLN A 13 17.27 -5.89 -8.31
C GLN A 13 17.75 -6.47 -6.98
N PHE A 14 17.32 -5.86 -5.87
CA PHE A 14 17.51 -6.42 -4.55
C PHE A 14 16.74 -7.76 -4.52
N PRO A 15 17.38 -8.91 -4.27
CA PRO A 15 16.65 -10.15 -4.08
C PRO A 15 15.94 -10.05 -2.72
N PRO A 16 14.61 -9.84 -2.68
CA PRO A 16 13.94 -9.66 -1.41
C PRO A 16 13.88 -10.99 -0.66
N THR A 17 14.20 -10.96 0.63
CA THR A 17 13.90 -12.10 1.51
C THR A 17 12.38 -12.23 1.62
N THR A 18 11.85 -13.38 1.23
CA THR A 18 10.43 -13.70 1.38
C THR A 18 10.20 -14.47 2.69
N TYR A 19 9.06 -14.21 3.32
CA TYR A 19 8.63 -14.93 4.52
C TYR A 19 7.30 -15.62 4.21
N PRO A 20 7.18 -16.95 4.43
CA PRO A 20 5.92 -17.65 4.17
C PRO A 20 4.85 -17.21 5.16
N LEU A 21 3.72 -16.71 4.65
CA LEU A 21 2.48 -16.58 5.42
C LEU A 21 1.57 -17.77 5.13
N LYS A 22 0.89 -18.27 6.17
CA LYS A 22 -0.17 -19.25 6.02
C LYS A 22 -1.50 -18.52 5.84
N ASP A 23 -2.36 -19.05 4.97
CA ASP A 23 -3.69 -18.46 4.76
C ASP A 23 -4.59 -18.58 5.99
N GLU A 24 -4.37 -19.60 6.84
CA GLU A 24 -5.12 -19.80 8.09
C GLU A 24 -4.67 -18.86 9.22
N ASP A 25 -3.67 -18.02 8.97
CA ASP A 25 -3.15 -17.10 9.97
C ASP A 25 -4.24 -16.10 10.41
N MET A 26 -4.65 -16.19 11.68
CA MET A 26 -5.79 -15.44 12.21
C MET A 26 -5.60 -13.92 12.07
N GLU A 27 -4.39 -13.44 12.27
CA GLU A 27 -4.04 -12.03 12.18
C GLU A 27 -4.06 -11.53 10.73
N LEU A 28 -3.61 -12.35 9.77
CA LEU A 28 -3.75 -12.07 8.34
C LEU A 28 -5.23 -12.01 7.95
N GLN A 29 -6.03 -13.00 8.37
CA GLN A 29 -7.47 -13.05 8.11
C GLN A 29 -8.17 -11.81 8.68
N GLN A 30 -7.80 -11.39 9.89
CA GLN A 30 -8.33 -10.17 10.52
C GLN A 30 -7.92 -8.92 9.75
N CYS A 31 -6.66 -8.80 9.33
CA CYS A 31 -6.20 -7.69 8.48
C CYS A 31 -6.99 -7.61 7.17
N ILE A 32 -7.17 -8.75 6.48
CA ILE A 32 -7.95 -8.81 5.23
C ILE A 32 -9.41 -8.41 5.49
N LYS A 33 -10.01 -8.87 6.58
CA LYS A 33 -11.38 -8.50 6.96
C LYS A 33 -11.51 -6.99 7.21
N GLU A 34 -10.54 -6.39 7.89
CA GLU A 34 -10.52 -4.96 8.17
C GLU A 34 -10.35 -4.12 6.89
N ILE A 35 -9.44 -4.52 5.99
CA ILE A 35 -9.27 -3.89 4.67
C ILE A 35 -10.57 -3.96 3.89
N LYS A 36 -11.20 -5.14 3.79
CA LYS A 36 -12.48 -5.33 3.11
C LYS A 36 -13.60 -4.47 3.70
N ARG A 37 -13.66 -4.35 5.03
CA ARG A 37 -14.64 -3.50 5.73
C ARG A 37 -14.45 -2.03 5.39
N ARG A 38 -13.22 -1.52 5.42
CA ARG A 38 -12.90 -0.13 5.05
C ARG A 38 -13.21 0.15 3.60
N LEU A 39 -12.84 -0.78 2.71
CA LEU A 39 -13.19 -0.72 1.30
C LEU A 39 -14.70 -0.69 1.06
N GLY A 40 -15.46 -1.55 1.72
CA GLY A 40 -16.92 -1.57 1.63
C GLY A 40 -17.56 -0.26 2.07
N ASN A 41 -17.01 0.37 3.11
CA ASN A 41 -17.46 1.68 3.57
C ASN A 41 -17.11 2.81 2.59
N MET A 42 -16.03 2.67 1.81
CA MET A 42 -15.61 3.65 0.79
C MET A 42 -16.28 3.45 -0.58
N GLY A 43 -16.68 2.22 -0.91
CA GLY A 43 -17.18 1.80 -2.24
C GLY A 43 -18.44 2.53 -2.73
N THR A 44 -19.20 3.15 -1.83
CA THR A 44 -20.33 4.02 -2.18
C THR A 44 -19.91 5.43 -2.65
N MET A 45 -18.65 5.83 -2.44
CA MET A 45 -18.16 7.20 -2.69
C MET A 45 -17.11 7.31 -3.82
N LEU A 46 -16.74 6.21 -4.46
CA LEU A 46 -15.57 6.14 -5.34
C LEU A 46 -15.74 6.82 -6.71
N ALA A 47 -16.98 7.03 -7.17
CA ALA A 47 -17.26 7.66 -8.46
C ALA A 47 -16.68 9.08 -8.60
N ASP A 48 -16.57 9.83 -7.48
CA ASP A 48 -16.03 11.20 -7.41
C ASP A 48 -14.93 11.35 -6.34
N SER A 49 -14.22 10.25 -6.03
CA SER A 49 -13.25 10.22 -4.92
C SER A 49 -12.08 11.20 -5.13
N ASN A 50 -12.01 12.24 -4.28
CA ASN A 50 -10.87 13.15 -4.24
C ASN A 50 -9.59 12.43 -3.75
N GLU A 51 -8.43 13.02 -4.00
CA GLU A 51 -7.12 12.46 -3.65
C GLU A 51 -7.00 12.02 -2.18
N ALA A 52 -7.59 12.76 -1.22
CA ALA A 52 -7.58 12.39 0.19
C ALA A 52 -8.28 11.04 0.45
N MET A 53 -9.36 10.74 -0.28
CA MET A 53 -10.05 9.46 -0.14
C MET A 53 -9.23 8.30 -0.71
N ARG A 54 -8.47 8.55 -1.79
CA ARG A 54 -7.50 7.57 -2.31
C ARG A 54 -6.33 7.37 -1.34
N CYS A 55 -5.84 8.43 -0.73
CA CYS A 55 -4.81 8.35 0.31
C CYS A 55 -5.27 7.55 1.52
N GLU A 56 -6.53 7.70 1.96
CA GLU A 56 -7.11 6.90 3.05
C GLU A 56 -7.12 5.40 2.73
N TYR A 57 -7.46 5.03 1.48
CA TYR A 57 -7.39 3.65 1.03
C TYR A 57 -5.96 3.09 1.07
N ILE A 58 -5.00 3.83 0.50
CA ILE A 58 -3.58 3.44 0.49
C ILE A 58 -3.05 3.30 1.91
N SER A 59 -3.40 4.25 2.78
CA SER A 59 -3.02 4.25 4.21
C SER A 59 -3.54 2.99 4.92
N ALA A 60 -4.81 2.62 4.72
CA ALA A 60 -5.39 1.43 5.32
C ALA A 60 -4.65 0.14 4.93
N VAL A 61 -4.28 0.00 3.65
CA VAL A 61 -3.50 -1.14 3.16
C VAL A 61 -2.09 -1.13 3.75
N LEU A 62 -1.40 0.01 3.73
CA LEU A 62 -0.03 0.15 4.23
C LEU A 62 0.06 -0.16 5.73
N HIS A 63 -0.88 0.33 6.54
CA HIS A 63 -0.90 0.06 7.98
C HIS A 63 -1.12 -1.43 8.28
N ALA A 64 -2.02 -2.10 7.56
CA ALA A 64 -2.24 -3.54 7.71
C ALA A 64 -1.00 -4.35 7.29
N SER A 65 -0.37 -3.99 6.17
CA SER A 65 0.88 -4.62 5.72
C SER A 65 2.00 -4.42 6.72
N LEU A 66 2.18 -3.21 7.26
CA LEU A 66 3.20 -2.89 8.27
C LEU A 66 3.03 -3.75 9.52
N TYR A 67 1.79 -3.89 9.99
CA TYR A 67 1.47 -4.72 11.16
C TYR A 67 1.89 -6.17 10.94
N ILE A 68 1.55 -6.75 9.78
CA ILE A 68 1.92 -8.12 9.42
C ILE A 68 3.44 -8.29 9.38
N VAL A 69 4.17 -7.36 8.73
CA VAL A 69 5.63 -7.44 8.63
C VAL A 69 6.28 -7.30 10.00
N LYS A 70 5.84 -6.36 10.84
CA LYS A 70 6.33 -6.20 12.22
C LYS A 70 6.19 -7.50 12.99
N ARG A 71 5.03 -8.14 12.88
CA ARG A 71 4.72 -9.39 13.60
C ARG A 71 5.50 -10.60 13.09
N ILE A 72 5.82 -10.68 11.80
CA ILE A 72 6.60 -11.79 11.22
C ILE A 72 8.09 -11.63 11.43
N THR A 73 8.59 -10.40 11.29
CA THR A 73 10.03 -10.12 11.32
C THR A 73 10.53 -9.71 12.69
N ASP A 74 9.63 -9.44 13.63
CA ASP A 74 9.89 -8.86 14.95
C ASP A 74 10.71 -7.56 14.89
N LYS A 75 10.68 -6.88 13.73
CA LYS A 75 11.37 -5.62 13.48
C LYS A 75 10.40 -4.47 13.62
N GLU A 76 10.82 -3.47 14.37
CA GLU A 76 10.12 -2.19 14.38
C GLU A 76 10.30 -1.50 13.03
N LEU A 77 9.18 -1.24 12.36
CA LEU A 77 9.12 -0.57 11.08
C LEU A 77 8.15 0.61 11.21
N THR A 78 8.51 1.73 10.60
CA THR A 78 7.69 2.94 10.57
C THR A 78 7.40 3.32 9.13
N LEU A 79 6.15 3.67 8.85
CA LEU A 79 5.79 4.30 7.58
C LEU A 79 6.19 5.77 7.64
N SER A 80 7.08 6.19 6.74
CA SER A 80 7.41 7.60 6.52
C SER A 80 6.96 7.98 5.11
N PRO A 81 5.70 8.40 4.91
CA PRO A 81 5.27 8.89 3.61
C PRO A 81 6.12 10.09 3.23
N GLN A 82 6.91 9.97 2.16
CA GLN A 82 7.60 11.10 1.56
C GLN A 82 6.58 11.85 0.71
N LEU A 83 6.02 12.92 1.28
CA LEU A 83 5.07 13.77 0.60
C LEU A 83 5.82 14.73 -0.31
N GLU A 84 6.20 14.29 -1.50
CA GLU A 84 6.68 15.21 -2.53
C GLU A 84 5.45 15.76 -3.27
N ILE A 85 4.89 16.87 -2.77
CA ILE A 85 3.89 17.63 -3.52
C ILE A 85 4.65 18.43 -4.57
N VAL A 86 4.90 17.83 -5.73
CA VAL A 86 5.28 18.60 -6.93
C VAL A 86 3.99 19.18 -7.50
N GLY A 87 3.56 20.30 -6.94
CA GLY A 87 2.60 21.18 -7.59
C GLY A 87 3.37 22.20 -8.40
N GLU A 88 3.22 22.20 -9.72
CA GLU A 88 3.48 23.43 -10.46
C GLU A 88 2.54 24.49 -9.91
N GLU A 89 3.13 25.58 -9.39
CA GLU A 89 2.39 26.78 -9.03
C GLU A 89 1.59 27.24 -10.27
N ASN A 90 0.26 27.11 -10.24
CA ASN A 90 -0.52 27.91 -11.17
C ASN A 90 -0.38 29.37 -10.73
N THR A 91 0.30 30.16 -11.55
CA THR A 91 0.22 31.61 -11.42
C THR A 91 -1.13 32.01 -12.00
N GLY A 92 -1.96 32.62 -11.16
CA GLY A 92 -3.38 32.93 -11.43
C GLY A 92 -3.65 33.85 -12.61
#